data_AF-A0A8T5TLS7-F1
#
_entry.id   AF-A0A8T5TLS7-F1
#
_cell.length_a   1.000
_cell.length_b   1.000
_cell.length_c   1.000
_cell.angle_alpha   90.00
_cell.angle_beta   90.00
_cell.angle_gamma   90.00
#
_symmetry.space_group_name_H-M   'P 1'
#
loop_
_entity.id
_entity.type
_entity.pdbx_description
1 polymer ?
#
loop_
_entity_poly.entity_id
_entity_poly.type
_entity_poly.pdbx_seq_one_letter_code
_entity_poly.pdbx_strand_id
1 'polypeptide(L)' 'MDKEIEKLKRLLKHWKEHSSSHKDSYIKWKNVAKERGFVAVVQNLNKAIEKLDESTSYLDKAYEFLNYNTLKDPDS' A
#
# COMPACT_ATOMS: atom_id res chain seq x y z
N MET A 1 -9.97 -16.13 -18.39
CA MET A 1 -9.28 -15.40 -17.30
C MET A 1 -9.33 -16.23 -16.02
N ASP A 2 -8.17 -16.50 -15.44
CA ASP A 2 -8.05 -17.31 -14.22
C ASP A 2 -8.76 -16.62 -13.02
N LYS A 3 -9.67 -17.35 -12.36
CA LYS A 3 -10.45 -16.84 -11.22
C LYS A 3 -9.55 -16.42 -10.06
N GLU A 4 -8.39 -17.06 -9.90
CA GLU A 4 -7.42 -16.75 -8.85
C GLU A 4 -6.72 -15.42 -9.16
N ILE A 5 -6.37 -15.17 -10.42
CA ILE A 5 -5.77 -13.91 -10.87
C ILE A 5 -6.74 -12.73 -10.71
N GLU A 6 -8.02 -12.91 -11.04
CA GLU A 6 -9.03 -11.86 -10.84
C GLU A 6 -9.29 -11.58 -9.35
N LYS A 7 -9.20 -12.60 -8.50
CA LYS A 7 -9.23 -12.40 -7.05
C LYS A 7 -7.99 -11.64 -6.58
N LEU A 8 -6.80 -11.99 -7.07
CA LEU A 8 -5.56 -11.31 -6.73
C LEU A 8 -5.59 -9.82 -7.12
N LYS A 9 -6.09 -9.48 -8.32
CA LYS A 9 -6.26 -8.08 -8.72
C LYS A 9 -7.12 -7.27 -7.75
N ARG A 10 -8.27 -7.83 -7.31
CA ARG A 10 -9.14 -7.20 -6.32
C ARG A 10 -8.43 -7.02 -4.98
N LEU A 11 -7.65 -8.01 -4.55
CA LEU A 11 -6.85 -7.94 -3.33
C LEU A 11 -5.77 -6.86 -3.40
N LEU A 12 -5.02 -6.77 -4.50
CA LEU A 12 -3.99 -5.73 -4.68
C LEU A 12 -4.59 -4.33 -4.58
N LYS A 13 -5.75 -4.09 -5.22
CA LYS A 13 -6.48 -2.83 -5.09
C LYS A 13 -6.88 -2.55 -3.64
N HIS A 14 -7.47 -3.53 -2.96
CA HIS A 14 -7.89 -3.39 -1.57
C HIS A 14 -6.71 -3.12 -0.62
N TRP A 15 -5.58 -3.81 -0.77
CA TRP A 15 -4.40 -3.61 0.07
C TRP A 15 -3.79 -2.21 -0.10
N LYS A 16 -3.77 -1.67 -1.33
CA LYS A 16 -3.34 -0.28 -1.59
C LYS A 16 -4.24 0.73 -0.86
N GLU A 17 -5.55 0.60 -1.01
CA GLU A 17 -6.54 1.47 -0.36
C GLU A 17 -6.41 1.40 1.17
N HIS A 18 -6.23 0.19 1.71
CA HIS A 18 -6.06 0.00 3.15
C HIS A 18 -4.73 0.57 3.67
N SER A 19 -3.65 0.45 2.89
CA SER A 19 -2.35 1.04 3.22
C SER A 19 -2.43 2.56 3.34
N SER A 20 -3.21 3.23 2.49
CA SER A 20 -3.47 4.68 2.63
C SER A 20 -4.15 5.02 3.96
N SER A 21 -5.18 4.26 4.35
CA SER A 21 -5.88 4.48 5.63
C SER A 21 -4.96 4.28 6.85
N HIS A 22 -4.09 3.27 6.81
CA HIS A 22 -3.07 3.08 7.85
C HIS A 22 -2.08 4.22 7.91
N LYS A 23 -1.62 4.73 6.77
CA LYS A 23 -0.70 5.88 6.70
C LYS A 23 -1.30 7.11 7.39
N ASP A 24 -2.57 7.43 7.11
CA ASP A 24 -3.25 8.57 7.74
C ASP A 24 -3.31 8.43 9.27
N SER A 25 -3.62 7.22 9.75
CA SER A 25 -3.62 6.92 11.19
C SER A 25 -2.22 7.08 11.80
N TYR A 26 -1.18 6.59 11.12
CA TYR A 26 0.20 6.72 11.59
C TYR A 26 0.65 8.17 11.64
N ILE A 27 0.29 8.98 10.63
CA ILE A 27 0.58 10.42 10.60
C ILE A 27 -0.10 11.13 11.78
N LYS A 28 -1.39 10.84 12.03
CA LYS A 28 -2.13 11.38 13.17
C LYS A 28 -1.40 11.11 14.48
N TRP A 29 -1.06 9.85 14.75
CA TRP A 29 -0.44 9.49 16.03
C TRP A 29 1.02 9.93 16.14
N LYS A 30 1.75 10.00 15.02
CA LYS A 30 3.07 10.61 14.97
C LYS A 30 3.02 12.08 15.40
N ASN A 31 2.02 12.84 14.94
CA ASN A 31 1.87 14.25 15.32
C ASN A 31 1.58 14.40 16.82
N VAL A 32 0.69 13.56 17.37
CA VAL A 32 0.44 13.51 18.83
C VAL A 32 1.72 13.16 19.60
N ALA A 33 2.50 12.18 19.13
CA ALA A 33 3.77 11.82 19.76
C ALA A 33 4.80 12.96 19.71
N LYS A 34 4.82 13.71 18.59
CA LYS A 34 5.68 14.88 18.40
C LYS A 34 5.34 16.00 19.37
N GLU A 35 4.06 16.34 19.52
CA GLU A 35 3.58 17.36 20.45
C GLU A 35 3.94 17.03 21.91
N ARG A 36 4.04 15.74 22.24
CA ARG A 36 4.39 15.25 23.59
C ARG A 36 5.88 14.97 23.78
N GLY A 37 6.72 15.28 22.81
CA GLY A 37 8.18 15.11 22.91
C GLY A 37 8.69 13.67 22.82
N PHE A 38 7.88 12.71 22.37
CA PHE A 38 8.30 11.31 22.20
C PHE A 38 9.12 11.10 20.92
N VAL A 39 10.36 11.58 20.91
CA VAL A 39 11.24 11.59 19.72
C VAL A 39 11.42 10.20 19.10
N ALA A 40 11.70 9.17 19.91
CA ALA A 40 11.89 7.80 19.41
C ALA A 40 10.63 7.22 18.75
N VAL A 41 9.45 7.53 19.29
CA VAL A 41 8.17 7.09 18.70
C VAL A 41 7.95 7.77 17.35
N VAL A 42 8.22 9.07 17.26
CA VAL A 42 8.14 9.83 15.99
C VAL A 42 9.07 9.24 14.93
N GLN A 43 10.31 8.89 15.29
CA GLN A 43 11.27 8.27 14.38
C GLN A 43 10.79 6.92 13.86
N ASN A 44 10.30 6.06 14.74
CA ASN A 44 9.79 4.74 14.35
C ASN A 44 8.52 4.84 13.50
N LEU A 45 7.58 5.75 13.81
CA LEU A 45 6.39 5.96 13.00
C LEU A 45 6.71 6.55 11.63
N ASN A 46 7.69 7.45 11.52
CA ASN A 46 8.16 7.90 10.21
C ASN A 46 8.73 6.73 9.40
N LYS A 47 9.51 5.83 10.01
CA LYS A 47 10.05 4.66 9.31
C LYS A 47 8.95 3.69 8.88
N ALA A 48 7.93 3.49 9.71
CA ALA A 48 6.77 2.68 9.38
C ALA A 48 6.01 3.26 8.17
N ILE A 49 5.82 4.58 8.13
CA ILE A 49 5.19 5.27 6.98
C ILE A 49 6.00 5.08 5.70
N GLU A 50 7.33 5.25 5.75
CA GLU A 50 8.23 5.03 4.61
C GLU A 50 8.10 3.59 4.06
N LYS A 51 8.11 2.59 4.95
CA LYS A 51 7.97 1.18 4.55
C LYS A 51 6.58 0.84 4.01
N LEU A 52 5.55 1.52 4.51
CA LEU A 52 4.19 1.37 3.98
C LEU A 52 4.07 1.98 2.57
N ASP A 53 4.72 3.12 2.32
CA ASP A 53 4.80 3.73 0.99
C ASP A 53 5.57 2.83 0.00
N GLU A 54 6.72 2.29 0.41
CA GLU A 54 7.48 1.33 -0.39
C GLU A 54 6.63 0.10 -0.75
N SER A 55 5.96 -0.50 0.24
CA SER A 55 5.05 -1.63 0.05
C SER A 55 3.93 -1.29 -0.95
N THR A 56 3.30 -0.11 -0.79
CA THR A 56 2.23 0.35 -1.67
C THR A 56 2.71 0.51 -3.13
N SER A 57 3.93 1.02 -3.34
CA SER A 57 4.53 1.11 -4.69
C SER A 57 4.74 -0.26 -5.34
N TYR A 58 5.10 -1.29 -4.58
CA TYR A 58 5.19 -2.66 -5.12
C TYR A 58 3.82 -3.26 -5.43
N LEU A 59 2.81 -2.98 -4.61
CA LEU A 59 1.43 -3.37 -4.88
C LEU A 59 0.89 -2.69 -6.15
N ASP A 60 1.22 -1.41 -6.37
CA ASP A 60 0.90 -0.68 -7.61
C ASP A 60 1.49 -1.39 -8.83
N LYS A 61 2.79 -1.66 -8.81
CA LYS A 61 3.47 -2.35 -9.92
C LYS A 61 2.85 -3.71 -10.18
N ALA A 62 2.58 -4.51 -9.14
CA ALA A 62 1.95 -5.82 -9.31
C ALA A 62 0.56 -5.70 -9.95
N TYR A 63 -0.24 -4.72 -9.53
CA TYR A 63 -1.55 -4.46 -10.10
C TYR A 63 -1.45 -4.03 -11.58
N GLU A 64 -0.53 -3.13 -11.90
CA GLU A 64 -0.26 -2.66 -13.26
C GLU A 64 0.19 -3.80 -14.18
N PHE A 65 1.11 -4.66 -13.73
CA PHE A 65 1.54 -5.83 -14.50
C PHE A 65 0.37 -6.77 -14.81
N LEU A 66 -0.51 -7.03 -13.84
CA LEU A 66 -1.69 -7.85 -14.08
C LEU A 66 -2.70 -7.16 -15.00
N ASN A 67 -2.74 -5.83 -15.06
CA ASN A 67 -3.64 -5.09 -15.94
C ASN A 67 -3.10 -4.98 -17.38
N TYR A 68 -1.80 -4.71 -17.54
CA TYR A 68 -1.11 -4.65 -18.83
C TYR A 68 -1.03 -6.00 -19.53
N ASN A 69 -0.76 -7.09 -18.80
CA ASN A 69 -0.74 -8.43 -19.40
C ASN A 69 -2.13 -8.91 -19.83
N THR A 70 -3.21 -8.35 -19.26
CA THR A 70 -4.57 -8.69 -19.68
C THR A 70 -5.07 -7.90 -20.89
N LEU A 71 -4.26 -6.96 -21.39
CA LEU A 71 -4.47 -6.28 -22.68
C LEU A 71 -3.71 -6.96 -23.83
N LYS A 72 -2.88 -7.97 -23.54
CA LYS A 72 -2.08 -8.71 -24.53
C LYS A 72 -2.65 -10.06 -24.95
N ASP A 73 -3.74 -10.53 -24.34
CA ASP A 73 -4.50 -11.68 -24.84
C ASP A 73 -5.82 -11.21 -25.49
N PRO A 74 -5.80 -10.86 -26.79
CA PRO A 74 -7.01 -10.82 -27.59
C PRO A 74 -7.49 -12.22 -28.05
N ASP A 75 -6.68 -13.27 -27.93
CA ASP A 75 -6.96 -14.62 -28.45
C ASP A 75 -6.47 -15.77 -27.53
N SER A 76 -6.94 -15.81 -26.27
CA SER A 76 -6.83 -17.01 -25.41
C SER A 76 -8.18 -17.64 -25.13
#